data_AF-A0A542Y9L1-F1
#
_entry.id   AF-A0A542Y9L1-F1
#
_cell.length_a   1.000
_cell.length_b   1.000
_cell.length_c   1.000
_cell.angle_alpha   90.00
_cell.angle_beta   90.00
_cell.angle_gamma   90.00
#
_symmetry.space_group_name_H-M   'P 1'
#
loop_
_entity.id
_entity.type
_entity.pdbx_description
1 polymer ?
#
loop_
_entity_poly.entity_id
_entity_poly.type
_entity_poly.pdbx_seq_one_letter_code
_entity_poly.pdbx_strand_id
1 'polypeptide(L)' 'MEDNGIEIPDDLEIRVWDPDSGYRTCRVCGGDCVPEPSGADRYGIRIMFVCPDHGAHSIVDPFADKR' A
#
# COMPACT_ATOMS: atom_id res chain seq x y z
N MET A 1 16.62 13.97 -24.41
CA MET A 1 15.69 13.02 -23.76
C MET A 1 14.38 13.77 -23.68
N GLU A 2 13.41 13.39 -24.51
CA GLU A 2 12.10 14.02 -24.51
C GLU A 2 11.36 13.49 -23.29
N ASP A 3 11.17 14.36 -22.29
CA ASP A 3 10.36 14.08 -21.12
C ASP A 3 8.89 13.98 -21.58
N ASN A 4 8.44 12.75 -21.79
CA ASN A 4 7.03 12.46 -22.09
C ASN A 4 6.30 12.44 -20.75
N GLY A 5 6.02 13.63 -20.22
CA GLY A 5 5.24 13.80 -19.00
C GLY A 5 3.91 13.03 -19.10
N ILE A 6 3.57 12.30 -18.05
CA ILE A 6 2.30 11.58 -17.97
C ILE A 6 1.20 12.62 -17.73
N GLU A 7 0.28 12.77 -18.67
CA GLU A 7 -0.92 13.59 -18.51
C GLU A 7 -1.90 12.86 -17.58
N ILE A 8 -2.08 13.37 -16.37
CA ILE A 8 -3.05 12.85 -15.40
C ILE A 8 -4.41 13.50 -15.70
N PRO A 9 -5.43 12.74 -16.15
CA PRO A 9 -6.75 13.30 -16.43
C PRO A 9 -7.44 13.74 -15.14
N ASP A 10 -8.20 14.84 -15.21
CA ASP A 10 -8.92 15.41 -14.06
C ASP A 10 -9.97 14.46 -13.44
N ASP A 11 -10.47 13.50 -14.22
CA ASP A 11 -11.41 12.46 -13.76
C ASP A 11 -10.71 11.23 -13.14
N LEU A 12 -9.39 11.26 -12.94
CA LEU A 12 -8.68 10.19 -12.25
C LEU A 12 -8.97 10.24 -10.74
N GLU A 13 -9.92 9.42 -10.29
CA GLU A 13 -10.13 9.19 -8.86
C GLU A 13 -8.95 8.42 -8.26
N ILE A 14 -8.01 9.14 -7.65
CA ILE A 14 -6.99 8.54 -6.78
C ILE A 14 -7.67 8.18 -5.46
N ARG A 15 -8.05 6.90 -5.32
CA ARG A 15 -8.53 6.38 -4.03
C ARG A 15 -7.33 6.20 -3.11
N VAL A 16 -7.09 7.21 -2.29
CA VAL A 16 -6.17 7.09 -1.15
C VAL A 16 -6.85 6.16 -0.14
N TRP A 17 -6.29 4.96 0.05
CA TRP A 17 -6.82 4.01 1.04
C TRP A 17 -6.89 4.67 2.41
N ASP A 18 -8.00 4.43 3.11
CA ASP A 18 -8.31 5.05 4.40
C ASP A 18 -7.22 4.67 5.43
N PRO A 19 -6.36 5.62 5.85
CA PRO A 19 -5.25 5.31 6.75
C PRO A 19 -5.72 4.88 8.14
N ASP A 20 -6.97 5.18 8.52
CA ASP A 20 -7.59 4.82 9.80
C ASP A 20 -8.07 3.36 9.86
N SER A 21 -8.02 2.62 8.74
CA SER A 21 -8.30 1.17 8.78
C SER A 21 -7.21 0.34 9.50
N GLY A 22 -6.19 1.01 10.06
CA GLY A 22 -5.30 0.46 11.09
C GLY A 22 -4.27 -0.54 10.57
N TYR A 23 -4.29 -0.87 9.28
CA TYR A 23 -3.33 -1.78 8.66
C TYR A 23 -1.89 -1.25 8.69
N ARG A 24 -1.72 0.07 8.86
CA ARG A 24 -0.43 0.75 9.03
C ARG A 24 0.00 0.88 10.49
N THR A 25 -0.90 0.73 11.46
CA THR A 25 -0.59 0.99 12.86
C THR A 25 -0.16 -0.28 13.57
N CYS A 26 1.09 -0.35 14.00
CA CYS A 26 1.62 -1.51 14.72
C CYS A 26 0.80 -1.76 16.00
N ARG A 27 0.25 -2.96 16.15
CA ARG A 27 -0.54 -3.33 17.34
C ARG A 27 0.27 -3.42 18.64
N VAL A 28 1.60 -3.44 18.55
CA VAL A 28 2.48 -3.57 19.72
C VAL A 28 2.89 -2.20 20.25
N CYS A 29 3.45 -1.34 19.40
CA CYS A 29 3.95 -0.02 19.81
C CYS A 29 3.07 1.17 19.40
N GLY A 30 2.05 0.96 18.56
CA GLY A 30 1.21 2.03 18.01
C GLY A 30 1.90 2.86 16.91
N GLY A 31 3.12 2.52 16.50
CA GLY A 31 3.86 3.25 15.46
C GLY A 31 3.38 2.96 14.02
N ASP A 32 3.79 3.82 13.08
CA ASP A 32 3.53 3.64 11.64
C ASP A 32 4.46 2.56 11.06
N CYS A 33 3.88 1.51 10.52
CA CYS A 33 4.58 0.42 9.84
C CYS A 33 4.98 0.86 8.43
N VAL A 34 6.18 0.46 8.00
CA VAL A 34 6.73 0.79 6.69
C VAL A 34 6.20 -0.20 5.65
N PRO A 35 5.74 0.25 4.48
CA PRO A 35 5.35 -0.64 3.39
C PRO A 35 6.58 -1.29 2.77
N GLU A 36 6.61 -2.62 2.78
CA GLU A 36 7.49 -3.46 2.00
C GLU A 36 6.71 -4.00 0.79
N PRO A 37 7.14 -3.69 -0.45
CA PRO A 37 6.50 -4.23 -1.63
C PRO A 37 6.71 -5.75 -1.65
N SER A 38 5.65 -6.52 -1.45
CA SER A 38 5.72 -7.96 -1.68
C SER A 38 5.60 -8.24 -3.18
N GLY A 39 6.40 -9.17 -3.68
CA GLY A 39 6.57 -9.40 -5.12
C GLY A 39 5.25 -9.48 -5.88
N ALA A 40 5.22 -8.90 -7.08
CA ALA A 40 4.09 -9.05 -7.99
C ALA A 40 4.08 -10.48 -8.55
N ASP A 41 3.38 -11.38 -7.87
CA ASP A 41 3.11 -12.72 -8.41
C ASP A 41 1.99 -12.65 -9.46
N ARG A 42 1.73 -13.77 -10.15
CA ARG A 42 0.60 -13.91 -11.09
C ARG A 42 -0.78 -13.66 -10.46
N TYR A 43 -0.84 -13.44 -9.14
CA TYR A 43 -2.04 -13.21 -8.34
C TYR A 43 -2.24 -11.74 -7.93
N GLY A 44 -1.45 -10.79 -8.43
CA GLY A 44 -1.60 -9.35 -8.19
C GLY A 44 -0.60 -8.76 -7.19
N ILE A 45 -0.71 -7.45 -6.96
CA ILE A 45 0.16 -6.71 -6.04
C ILE A 45 -0.38 -6.88 -4.63
N ARG A 46 0.49 -7.26 -3.69
CA ARG A 46 0.21 -7.22 -2.26
C ARG A 46 1.25 -6.32 -1.60
N ILE A 47 0.82 -5.56 -0.60
CA ILE A 47 1.70 -4.67 0.15
C ILE A 47 1.78 -5.22 1.56
N MET A 48 3.00 -5.51 2.02
CA MET A 48 3.24 -5.92 3.39
C MET A 48 3.60 -4.69 4.21
N PHE A 49 3.06 -4.55 5.41
CA PHE A 49 3.45 -3.49 6.34
C PHE A 49 4.27 -4.10 7.48
N VAL A 50 5.45 -3.54 7.72
CA VAL A 50 6.43 -4.07 8.67
C VAL A 50 6.76 -2.98 9.69
N CYS A 51 6.61 -3.31 10.98
CA CYS A 51 7.11 -2.48 12.06
C CYS A 51 8.64 -2.67 12.16
N PRO A 52 9.45 -1.60 12.16
CA PRO A 52 10.90 -1.71 12.28
C PRO A 52 11.35 -2.48 13.53
N ASP A 53 10.63 -2.33 14.64
CA ASP A 53 10.97 -2.92 15.94
C ASP A 53 10.33 -4.30 16.18
N HIS A 54 9.16 -4.57 15.58
CA HIS A 54 8.35 -5.75 15.90
C HIS A 54 8.11 -6.70 14.70
N GLY A 55 8.59 -6.32 13.51
CA GLY A 55 8.49 -7.12 12.30
C GLY A 55 7.13 -7.02 11.60
N ALA A 56 6.78 -8.09 10.87
CA ALA A 56 5.60 -8.18 10.02
C ALA A 56 4.30 -7.84 10.78
N HIS A 57 3.56 -6.86 10.30
CA HIS A 57 2.29 -6.45 10.91
C HIS A 57 1.07 -6.87 10.08
N SER A 58 0.99 -6.47 8.81
CA SER A 58 -0.18 -6.72 7.96
C SER A 58 0.19 -6.94 6.49
N ILE A 59 -0.74 -7.53 5.72
CA ILE A 59 -0.65 -7.66 4.26
C ILE A 59 -1.97 -7.18 3.67
N VAL A 60 -1.91 -6.26 2.72
CA VAL A 60 -3.07 -5.64 2.07
C VAL A 60 -3.03 -5.94 0.56
N ASP A 61 -4.17 -6.37 0.02
CA ASP A 61 -4.43 -6.38 -1.43
C ASP A 61 -5.24 -5.11 -1.76
N PRO A 62 -4.62 -4.06 -2.33
CA PRO A 62 -5.31 -2.84 -2.70
C PRO A 62 -6.26 -3.02 -3.90
N PHE A 63 -6.50 -4.25 -4.38
CA PHE A 63 -7.48 -4.50 -5.43
C PHE A 63 -8.48 -5.57 -5.02
N ALA A 64 -8.57 -5.91 -3.73
CA ALA A 64 -9.50 -6.93 -3.22
C ALA A 64 -10.95 -6.68 -3.68
N ASP A 65 -11.42 -5.43 -3.63
CA ASP A 65 -12.79 -5.04 -4.02
C ASP A 65 -13.01 -4.96 -5.55
N LYS A 66 -11.97 -5.21 -6.36
CA LYS A 66 -11.99 -5.12 -7.82
C LYS A 66 -11.97 -6.50 -8.50
N ARG A 67 -12.03 -7.58 -7.73
CA ARG A 67 -11.95 -8.97 -8.20
C ARG A 67 -13.34 -9.61 -8.32
#